data_AF-A0AAE0AWT9-F1
#
_entry.id   AF-A0AAE0AWT9-F1
#
_cell.length_a   1.000
_cell.length_b   1.000
_cell.length_c   1.000
_cell.angle_alpha   90.00
_cell.angle_beta   90.00
_cell.angle_gamma   90.00
#
_symmetry.space_group_name_H-M   'P 1'
#
loop_
_entity.id
_entity.type
_entity.pdbx_description
1 polymer ?
#
loop_
_entity_poly.entity_id
_entity_poly.type
_entity_poly.pdbx_seq_one_letter_code
_entity_poly.pdbx_strand_id
1 'polypeptide(L)'
;MNICGSPWNGLCWNAFIDWASTYWRGNSPAIVANKLCLGVAVYHIWREQNCRIFEGTQKTSLVVARSIIDTIRCQLSSFNLKNHPIISLNWNVNSS
;
A
#
# COMPACT_ATOMS: atom_id res chain seq x y z
N MET A 1 12.61 -12.04 -3.02
CA MET A 1 11.37 -11.66 -2.31
C MET A 1 10.29 -11.47 -3.37
N ASN A 2 9.31 -12.39 -3.46
CA ASN A 2 8.24 -12.31 -4.47
C ASN A 2 7.10 -11.44 -3.92
N ILE A 3 6.81 -10.32 -4.58
CA ILE A 3 5.60 -9.56 -4.29
C ILE A 3 4.55 -10.04 -5.30
N CYS A 4 3.47 -10.64 -4.81
CA CYS A 4 2.31 -11.04 -5.63
C CYS A 4 2.60 -12.04 -6.78
N GLY A 5 3.51 -12.99 -6.57
CA GLY A 5 3.75 -14.09 -7.53
C GLY A 5 4.64 -13.75 -8.74
N SER A 6 5.30 -12.59 -8.74
CA SER A 6 6.26 -12.19 -9.79
C SER A 6 7.63 -11.83 -9.17
N PRO A 7 8.77 -12.16 -9.82
CA PRO A 7 10.10 -11.81 -9.33
C PRO A 7 10.30 -10.28 -9.31
N TRP A 8 10.78 -9.77 -8.18
CA TRP A 8 11.02 -8.35 -7.94
C TRP A 8 12.35 -7.95 -8.59
N ASN A 9 12.30 -7.28 -9.75
CA ASN A 9 13.48 -7.04 -10.60
C ASN A 9 14.18 -5.68 -10.37
N GLY A 10 13.92 -5.01 -9.24
CA GLY A 10 14.52 -3.68 -8.98
C GLY A 10 14.15 -2.62 -10.02
N LEU A 11 12.94 -2.72 -10.59
CA LEU A 11 12.44 -1.77 -11.59
C LEU A 11 12.50 -0.34 -11.04
N CYS A 12 12.96 0.60 -11.87
CA CYS A 12 12.83 2.02 -11.55
C CYS A 12 11.34 2.40 -11.42
N TRP A 13 11.04 3.47 -10.68
CA TRP A 13 9.66 3.85 -10.35
C TRP A 13 8.72 3.88 -11.56
N ASN A 14 9.17 4.44 -12.69
CA ASN A 14 8.39 4.51 -13.92
C ASN A 14 8.03 3.12 -14.45
N ALA A 15 8.99 2.21 -14.52
CA ALA A 15 8.74 0.85 -14.98
C ALA A 15 7.81 0.06 -14.03
N PHE A 16 7.88 0.33 -12.73
CA PHE A 16 6.92 -0.24 -11.77
C PHE A 16 5.50 0.30 -12.00
N ILE A 17 5.34 1.60 -12.23
CA ILE A 17 4.04 2.22 -12.50
C ILE A 17 3.46 1.76 -13.84
N ASP A 18 4.29 1.63 -14.88
CA ASP A 18 3.88 1.10 -16.18
C ASP A 18 3.42 -0.36 -16.06
N TRP A 19 4.16 -1.18 -15.30
CA TRP A 19 3.75 -2.53 -14.97
C TRP A 19 2.42 -2.53 -14.18
N ALA A 20 2.33 -1.77 -13.09
CA ALA A 20 1.14 -1.74 -12.24
C ALA A 20 -0.10 -1.28 -13.04
N SER A 21 0.01 -0.26 -13.88
CA SER A 21 -1.09 0.22 -14.73
C SER A 21 -1.52 -0.81 -15.79
N THR A 22 -0.59 -1.64 -16.26
CA THR A 22 -0.87 -2.71 -17.21
C THR A 22 -1.58 -3.90 -16.56
N TYR A 23 -1.14 -4.31 -15.36
CA TYR A 23 -1.62 -5.53 -14.71
C TYR A 23 -2.74 -5.30 -13.68
N TRP A 24 -2.81 -4.15 -13.03
CA TRP A 24 -3.84 -3.83 -12.02
C TRP A 24 -5.10 -3.24 -12.68
N ARG A 25 -5.64 -3.95 -13.67
CA ARG A 25 -6.86 -3.54 -14.39
C ARG A 25 -8.12 -4.13 -13.77
N GLY A 26 -9.20 -3.35 -13.75
CA GLY A 26 -10.47 -3.76 -13.13
C GLY A 26 -10.51 -3.56 -11.61
N ASN A 27 -11.48 -4.22 -10.98
CA ASN A 27 -11.92 -3.99 -9.59
C ASN A 27 -12.02 -5.27 -8.76
N SER A 28 -11.23 -6.30 -9.08
CA SER A 28 -11.16 -7.47 -8.18
C SER A 28 -10.63 -7.04 -6.80
N PRO A 29 -11.05 -7.69 -5.70
CA PRO A 29 -10.59 -7.35 -4.36
C PRO A 29 -9.07 -7.21 -4.22
N ALA A 30 -8.31 -8.11 -4.84
CA ALA A 30 -6.85 -8.08 -4.82
C ALA A 30 -6.29 -6.86 -5.57
N ILE A 31 -6.88 -6.49 -6.70
CA ILE A 31 -6.46 -5.32 -7.48
C ILE A 31 -6.81 -4.02 -6.76
N VAL A 32 -7.99 -3.95 -6.15
CA VAL A 32 -8.39 -2.81 -5.31
C VAL A 32 -7.44 -2.67 -4.12
N ALA A 33 -7.11 -3.77 -3.43
CA ALA A 33 -6.14 -3.77 -2.35
C ALA A 33 -4.75 -3.30 -2.81
N ASN A 34 -4.27 -3.74 -3.96
CA ASN A 34 -2.98 -3.31 -4.52
C ASN A 34 -2.96 -1.80 -4.83
N LYS A 35 -4.01 -1.29 -5.51
CA LYS A 35 -4.16 0.15 -5.79
C LYS A 35 -4.22 0.97 -4.52
N LEU A 36 -4.96 0.49 -3.52
CA LEU A 36 -5.06 1.11 -2.22
C LEU A 36 -3.71 1.18 -1.51
N CYS A 37 -2.99 0.06 -1.43
CA CYS A 37 -1.66 0.01 -0.81
C CYS A 37 -0.70 1.01 -1.47
N LEU A 38 -0.66 1.05 -2.80
CA LEU A 38 0.17 1.99 -3.54
C LEU A 38 -0.23 3.44 -3.27
N GLY A 39 -1.52 3.76 -3.35
CA GLY A 39 -2.02 5.11 -3.11
C GLY A 39 -1.71 5.62 -1.69
N VAL A 40 -1.94 4.78 -0.68
CA VAL A 40 -1.64 5.12 0.72
C VAL A 40 -0.14 5.32 0.93
N ALA A 41 0.70 4.44 0.37
CA ALA A 41 2.16 4.56 0.50
C ALA A 41 2.67 5.87 -0.14
N VAL A 42 2.27 6.15 -1.38
CA VAL A 42 2.66 7.39 -2.09
C VAL A 42 2.18 8.62 -1.33
N TYR A 43 0.94 8.61 -0.83
CA TYR A 43 0.38 9.72 -0.07
C TYR A 43 1.19 10.03 1.19
N HIS A 44 1.49 9.03 2.02
CA HIS A 44 2.24 9.25 3.26
C HIS A 44 3.69 9.68 3.01
N ILE A 45 4.34 9.16 1.97
CA ILE A 45 5.69 9.60 1.58
C ILE A 45 5.66 11.06 1.14
N TRP A 46 4.72 11.42 0.25
CA TRP A 46 4.55 12.79 -0.20
C TRP A 46 4.24 13.72 0.98
N ARG A 47 3.32 13.32 1.87
CA ARG A 47 2.97 14.09 3.06
C ARG A 47 4.18 14.34 3.96
N GLU A 48 4.98 13.31 4.23
CA GLU A 48 6.18 13.45 5.06
C GLU A 48 7.18 14.43 4.47
N GLN A 49 7.42 14.37 3.16
CA GLN A 49 8.30 15.32 2.49
C GLN A 49 7.77 16.75 2.60
N ASN A 50 6.46 16.96 2.45
CA ASN A 50 5.87 18.28 2.64
C ASN A 50 5.96 18.76 4.08
N CYS A 51 5.66 17.92 5.07
CA CYS A 51 5.83 18.27 6.48
C CYS A 51 7.29 18.67 6.79
N ARG A 52 8.26 17.96 6.21
CA ARG A 52 9.68 18.30 6.37
C ARG A 52 10.04 19.67 5.79
N ILE A 53 9.48 20.04 4.64
CA ILE A 53 9.76 21.31 3.96
C ILE A 53 9.03 22.48 4.61
N PHE A 54 7.76 22.29 4.97
CA PHE A 54 6.86 23.40 5.33
C PHE A 54 6.57 23.51 6.84
N GLU A 55 6.63 22.40 7.58
CA GLU A 55 6.32 22.38 9.03
C GLU A 55 7.57 22.17 9.90
N GLY A 56 8.71 21.83 9.29
CA GLY A 56 9.96 21.53 10.01
C GLY A 56 9.87 20.27 10.87
N THR A 57 8.82 19.47 10.72
CA THR A 57 8.64 18.21 11.44
C THR A 57 9.23 17.06 10.62
N GLN A 58 9.94 16.15 11.29
CA GLN A 58 10.53 14.98 10.66
C GLN A 58 10.18 13.74 11.47
N LYS A 59 9.38 12.86 10.88
CA LYS A 59 9.13 11.53 11.42
C LYS A 59 10.23 10.58 10.97
N THR A 60 10.50 9.60 11.82
CA THR A 60 11.38 8.51 11.42
C THR A 60 10.70 7.65 10.37
N SER A 61 11.51 7.02 9.50
CA SER A 61 11.01 6.09 8.47
C SER A 61 10.13 4.99 9.06
N LEU A 62 10.45 4.51 10.28
CA LEU A 62 9.66 3.53 11.01
C LEU A 62 8.25 4.04 11.35
N VAL A 63 8.12 5.28 11.79
CA VAL A 63 6.82 5.89 12.14
C VAL A 63 5.96 6.08 10.90
N VAL A 64 6.56 6.51 9.78
CA VAL A 64 5.87 6.64 8.50
C VAL A 64 5.40 5.27 8.00
N ALA A 65 6.26 4.25 8.05
CA ALA A 65 5.92 2.89 7.64
C ALA A 65 4.75 2.32 8.46
N ARG A 66 4.77 2.51 9.79
CA ARG A 66 3.64 2.09 10.66
C ARG A 66 2.35 2.82 10.29
N SER A 67 2.42 4.14 10.09
CA SER A 67 1.27 4.95 9.68
C SER A 67 0.66 4.46 8.36
N ILE A 68 1.50 4.06 7.40
CA ILE A 68 1.05 3.45 6.13
C ILE A 68 0.33 2.13 6.38
N ILE A 69 0.96 1.21 7.13
CA ILE A 69 0.39 -0.12 7.42
C ILE A 69 -0.96 -0.01 8.15
N ASP A 70 -1.05 0.84 9.16
CA ASP A 70 -2.27 1.02 9.95
C ASP A 70 -3.37 1.66 9.11
N THR A 71 -3.03 2.62 8.25
CA THR A 71 -3.99 3.21 7.29
C THR A 71 -4.51 2.17 6.32
N ILE A 72 -3.64 1.31 5.76
CA ILE A 72 -4.04 0.24 4.84
C ILE A 72 -4.98 -0.74 5.54
N ARG A 73 -4.63 -1.19 6.76
CA ARG A 73 -5.47 -2.09 7.56
C ARG A 73 -6.85 -1.49 7.79
N CYS A 74 -6.93 -0.25 8.28
CA CYS A 74 -8.20 0.43 8.54
C CYS A 74 -9.07 0.53 7.28
N GLN A 75 -8.46 0.88 6.14
CA GLN A 75 -9.20 1.01 4.88
C GLN A 75 -9.66 -0.34 4.31
N LEU A 76 -8.82 -1.39 4.39
CA LEU A 76 -9.20 -2.75 3.98
C LEU A 76 -10.32 -3.33 4.86
N SER A 77 -10.27 -3.08 6.19
CA SER A 77 -11.32 -3.48 7.14
C SER A 77 -12.65 -2.79 6.83
N SER A 78 -12.60 -1.52 6.42
CA SER A 78 -13.78 -0.71 6.07
C SER A 78 -14.40 -1.11 4.73
N PHE A 79 -13.61 -1.62 3.80
CA PHE A 79 -14.07 -1.99 2.45
C PHE A 79 -14.90 -3.29 2.39
N ASN A 80 -15.24 -3.92 3.53
CA ASN A 80 -15.97 -5.20 3.60
C ASN A 80 -15.36 -6.34 2.75
N LEU A 81 -14.04 -6.31 2.53
CA LEU A 81 -13.29 -7.42 1.92
C LEU A 81 -13.08 -8.60 2.87
N LYS A 82 -13.76 -8.59 4.03
CA LYS A 82 -13.69 -9.56 5.13
C LYS A 82 -13.94 -11.01 4.68
N ASN A 83 -14.60 -11.21 3.53
CA ASN A 83 -14.97 -12.52 3.01
C ASN A 83 -14.03 -13.07 1.93
N HIS A 84 -12.92 -12.39 1.59
CA HIS A 84 -11.98 -12.89 0.58
C HIS A 84 -10.73 -13.53 1.23
N PRO A 85 -10.51 -14.85 1.07
CA PRO A 85 -9.51 -15.61 1.83
C PRO A 85 -8.06 -15.13 1.62
N ILE A 86 -7.76 -14.54 0.46
CA ILE A 86 -6.41 -14.02 0.15
C ILE A 86 -6.09 -12.74 0.96
N ILE A 87 -7.10 -11.91 1.26
CA ILE A 87 -6.90 -10.62 1.93
C ILE A 87 -6.76 -10.80 3.43
N SER A 88 -7.54 -11.72 4.02
CA SER A 88 -7.43 -12.08 5.43
C SER A 88 -6.07 -12.72 5.75
N LEU A 89 -5.53 -13.58 4.88
CA LEU A 89 -4.25 -14.26 5.09
C LEU A 89 -3.05 -13.29 5.06
N ASN A 90 -3.03 -12.33 4.13
CA ASN A 90 -1.89 -11.42 3.96
C ASN A 90 -1.89 -10.24 4.94
N TRP A 91 -3.06 -9.79 5.42
CA TRP A 91 -3.18 -8.57 6.23
C TRP A 91 -3.70 -8.79 7.65
N ASN A 92 -3.98 -10.05 8.04
CA ASN A 92 -4.48 -10.46 9.35
C ASN A 92 -5.60 -9.57 9.89
N VAL A 93 -6.61 -9.34 9.04
CA VAL A 93 -7.69 -8.36 9.27
C VAL A 93 -8.63 -8.79 10.42
N ASN A 94 -8.50 -10.03 10.93
CA ASN A 94 -9.41 -10.63 11.91
C ASN A 94 -8.86 -10.72 13.34
N SER A 95 -7.70 -10.12 13.65
CA SER A 95 -7.23 -10.05 15.04
C SER A 95 -7.90 -8.87 15.76
N SER A 96 -9.07 -9.12 16.34
CA SER A 96 -9.71 -8.30 17.39
C SER A 96 -10.07 -9.21 18.55
#